data_AF-G5GK15-F1
#
_entry.id   AF-G5GK15-F1
#
_cell.length_a   1.000
_cell.length_b   1.000
_cell.length_c   1.000
_cell.angle_alpha   90.00
_cell.angle_beta   90.00
_cell.angle_gamma   90.00
#
_symmetry.space_group_name_H-M   'P 1'
#
loop_
_entity.id
_entity.type
_entity.pdbx_description
1 polymer ?
#
loop_
_entity_poly.entity_id
_entity_poly.type
_entity_poly.pdbx_seq_one_letter_code
_entity_poly.pdbx_strand_id
1 'polypeptide(L)'
;MMLLTLDSTFQDIRDLLENGDEYFNQIIRNVSKRDDEKKNYKFYFFMALALGGVDDNSSYQEKFLNLVGIKKDEWSIMTRDFVQIEKAASTKKTGLDSKYNKKLTNLNPNISLRILYNKDTMELEDSEGNNIFSSSDNWCFESYSNDDGPIRAKKEINQVIEDLIDECNIKITSQYKLLLANKQLIMHGAPGTGKTFSAIYELADRLLNISYKTEEEKKEIKKIQVDMVQFHPSYDYTDFIDGIRPDLSSKGLKYMLKNGSFKSFCRRAGVIERIYEADKSVDTKTIDEFLDGEDDSIRNFWKNKIKKDELKKEIEYANQKVNKKQAKKVDTITFDTSKLPKFLFIIDEINRAEISKVLGETMYCLDPDYRGQKGAISTQYSALATKETLFISEDNDKFFIPSNVYIIGTMNDIDRSVEVFDFALRRRFAWYEVKAEEVKDIILTSMEIDRVFASDYEDYKERIKALNKSITNDLKLTEHYHLGPAYFAKIKFYFSKDNPNYKEAREKVWNNHLSQILDEYVKGKGRHVEIENIKNSFIL
;
A
#
# COMPACT_ATOMS: atom_id res chain seq x y z
N MET A 1 9.12 -8.66 4.24
CA MET A 1 8.58 -8.58 2.88
C MET A 1 9.75 -8.48 1.94
N MET A 2 10.10 -9.58 1.28
CA MET A 2 11.13 -9.58 0.25
C MET A 2 10.46 -9.23 -1.08
N LEU A 3 11.01 -8.25 -1.78
CA LEU A 3 10.50 -7.84 -3.08
C LEU A 3 11.20 -8.66 -4.17
N LEU A 4 10.42 -9.22 -5.09
CA LEU A 4 10.98 -9.84 -6.26
C LEU A 4 11.61 -8.75 -7.14
N THR A 5 12.90 -8.86 -7.37
CA THR A 5 13.67 -7.98 -8.25
C THR A 5 14.48 -8.83 -9.23
N LEU A 6 15.14 -8.20 -10.20
CA LEU A 6 16.07 -8.94 -11.06
C LEU A 6 17.23 -9.58 -10.26
N ASP A 7 17.57 -9.07 -9.08
CA ASP A 7 18.59 -9.66 -8.22
C ASP A 7 18.08 -10.82 -7.38
N SER A 8 16.77 -11.04 -7.32
CA SER A 8 16.18 -12.20 -6.64
C SER A 8 16.62 -13.50 -7.32
N THR A 9 16.78 -14.54 -6.52
CA THR A 9 17.21 -15.88 -6.94
C THR A 9 16.04 -16.86 -6.98
N PHE A 10 16.25 -18.04 -7.55
CA PHE A 10 15.28 -19.13 -7.44
C PHE A 10 15.07 -19.57 -5.98
N GLN A 11 16.10 -19.52 -5.15
CA GLN A 11 15.97 -19.79 -3.72
C GLN A 11 15.03 -18.79 -3.05
N ASP A 12 15.11 -17.51 -3.38
CA ASP A 12 14.21 -16.49 -2.84
C ASP A 12 12.75 -16.76 -3.21
N ILE A 13 12.49 -17.24 -4.43
CA ILE A 13 11.14 -17.65 -4.86
C ILE A 13 10.63 -18.85 -4.04
N ARG A 14 11.50 -19.84 -3.80
CA ARG A 14 11.18 -21.01 -2.97
C ARG A 14 10.87 -20.59 -1.54
N ASP A 15 11.69 -19.72 -0.97
CA ASP A 15 11.53 -19.21 0.39
C ASP A 15 10.24 -18.38 0.52
N LEU A 16 9.87 -17.59 -0.49
CA LEU A 16 8.61 -16.83 -0.50
C LEU A 16 7.39 -17.77 -0.46
N LEU A 17 7.40 -18.86 -1.22
CA LEU A 17 6.35 -19.88 -1.19
C LEU A 17 6.36 -20.65 0.14
N GLU A 18 7.53 -21.05 0.61
CA GLU A 18 7.70 -21.82 1.84
C GLU A 18 7.22 -21.05 3.06
N ASN A 19 7.60 -19.77 3.17
CA ASN A 19 7.18 -18.89 4.24
C ASN A 19 5.72 -18.43 4.10
N GLY A 20 5.07 -18.73 2.98
CA GLY A 20 3.68 -18.38 2.72
C GLY A 20 3.44 -16.87 2.62
N ASP A 21 4.37 -16.15 1.98
CA ASP A 21 4.27 -14.70 1.80
C ASP A 21 2.95 -14.36 1.07
N GLU A 22 2.02 -13.71 1.79
CA GLU A 22 0.66 -13.46 1.29
C GLU A 22 0.67 -12.65 -0.01
N TYR A 23 1.65 -11.76 -0.18
CA TYR A 23 1.78 -10.89 -1.33
C TYR A 23 2.29 -11.67 -2.56
N PHE A 24 3.38 -12.44 -2.40
CA PHE A 24 3.89 -13.28 -3.47
C PHE A 24 2.87 -14.34 -3.91
N ASN A 25 2.19 -14.97 -2.95
CA ASN A 25 1.12 -15.93 -3.22
C ASN A 25 -0.02 -15.34 -4.06
N GLN A 26 -0.34 -14.05 -3.85
CA GLN A 26 -1.34 -13.36 -4.66
C GLN A 26 -0.84 -13.09 -6.08
N ILE A 27 0.43 -12.68 -6.24
CA ILE A 27 1.02 -12.46 -7.57
C ILE A 27 0.96 -13.74 -8.38
N ILE A 28 1.35 -14.87 -7.79
CA ILE A 28 1.27 -16.19 -8.41
C ILE A 28 -0.16 -16.52 -8.85
N ARG A 29 -1.17 -16.28 -8.01
CA ARG A 29 -2.59 -16.49 -8.34
C ARG A 29 -3.10 -15.57 -9.46
N ASN A 30 -2.63 -14.33 -9.52
CA ASN A 30 -3.06 -13.36 -10.52
C ASN A 30 -2.47 -13.71 -11.88
N VAL A 31 -1.17 -14.00 -11.92
CA VAL A 31 -0.47 -14.36 -13.15
C VAL A 31 -1.01 -15.68 -13.69
N SER A 32 -1.35 -16.65 -12.83
CA SER A 32 -1.92 -17.94 -13.25
C SER A 32 -3.35 -17.87 -13.81
N LYS A 33 -4.09 -16.78 -13.55
CA LYS A 33 -5.52 -16.62 -13.93
C LYS A 33 -5.74 -15.79 -15.21
N ARG A 34 -4.69 -15.36 -15.90
CA ARG A 34 -4.83 -14.56 -17.14
C ARG A 34 -5.49 -15.43 -18.23
N ASP A 35 -6.56 -14.94 -18.87
CA ASP A 35 -7.47 -15.64 -19.83
C ASP A 35 -6.84 -16.06 -21.18
N ASP A 36 -5.52 -16.29 -21.21
CA ASP A 36 -4.80 -16.68 -22.42
C ASP A 36 -4.06 -18.00 -22.17
N GLU A 37 -4.63 -19.11 -22.67
CA GLU A 37 -4.09 -20.47 -22.49
C GLU A 37 -2.60 -20.57 -22.87
N LYS A 38 -2.14 -19.82 -23.88
CA LYS A 38 -0.73 -19.80 -24.29
C LYS A 38 0.17 -19.03 -23.33
N LYS A 39 -0.34 -18.01 -22.63
CA LYS A 39 0.42 -17.27 -21.60
C LYS A 39 0.62 -18.06 -20.32
N ASN A 40 -0.24 -19.05 -20.06
CA ASN A 40 -0.13 -19.88 -18.87
C ASN A 40 1.01 -20.90 -18.97
N TYR A 41 1.27 -21.48 -20.15
CA TYR A 41 2.34 -22.48 -20.32
C TYR A 41 3.74 -21.91 -20.01
N LYS A 42 4.05 -20.71 -20.49
CA LYS A 42 5.32 -20.01 -20.18
C LYS A 42 5.49 -19.73 -18.69
N PHE A 43 4.41 -19.37 -17.99
CA PHE A 43 4.42 -19.14 -16.55
C PHE A 43 4.69 -20.45 -15.79
N TYR A 44 3.99 -21.52 -16.13
CA TYR A 44 4.19 -22.83 -15.51
C TYR A 44 5.58 -23.40 -15.76
N PHE A 45 6.14 -23.17 -16.94
CA PHE A 45 7.52 -23.53 -17.25
C PHE A 45 8.53 -22.71 -16.44
N PHE A 46 8.33 -21.39 -16.31
CA PHE A 46 9.16 -20.56 -15.44
C PHE A 46 9.12 -21.03 -13.98
N MET A 47 7.94 -21.37 -13.46
CA MET A 47 7.82 -21.92 -12.11
C MET A 47 8.49 -23.29 -11.99
N ALA A 48 8.46 -24.13 -13.03
CA ALA A 48 9.23 -25.38 -13.03
C ALA A 48 10.75 -25.12 -12.98
N LEU A 49 11.26 -24.07 -13.64
CA LEU A 49 12.67 -23.67 -13.51
C LEU A 49 12.99 -23.24 -12.07
N ALA A 50 12.20 -22.33 -11.51
CA ALA A 50 12.45 -21.78 -10.18
C ALA A 50 12.33 -22.84 -9.08
N LEU A 51 11.38 -23.76 -9.20
CA LEU A 51 11.06 -24.76 -8.17
C LEU A 51 11.80 -26.09 -8.34
N GLY A 52 12.72 -26.23 -9.30
CA GLY A 52 13.54 -27.43 -9.45
C GLY A 52 12.82 -28.60 -10.15
N GLY A 53 11.94 -28.29 -11.10
CA GLY A 53 11.15 -29.25 -11.87
C GLY A 53 9.71 -29.35 -11.39
N VAL A 54 9.03 -30.41 -11.83
CA VAL A 54 7.61 -30.69 -11.54
C VAL A 54 7.41 -31.90 -10.63
N ASP A 55 8.47 -32.70 -10.37
CA ASP A 55 8.34 -34.02 -9.71
C ASP A 55 8.90 -34.15 -8.29
N ASP A 56 9.49 -33.11 -7.72
CA ASP A 56 10.30 -33.19 -6.49
C ASP A 56 9.47 -33.36 -5.19
N ASN A 57 8.15 -33.16 -5.23
CA ASN A 57 7.22 -33.27 -4.08
C ASN A 57 7.67 -32.45 -2.84
N SER A 58 8.33 -31.33 -3.05
CA SER A 58 8.77 -30.45 -1.98
C SER A 58 7.61 -29.61 -1.41
N SER A 59 7.75 -29.12 -0.17
CA SER A 59 6.67 -28.36 0.48
C SER A 59 6.30 -27.08 -0.29
N TYR A 60 7.26 -26.37 -0.84
CA TYR A 60 7.01 -25.20 -1.69
C TYR A 60 6.33 -25.55 -3.02
N GLN A 61 6.57 -26.72 -3.61
CA GLN A 61 5.85 -27.18 -4.82
C GLN A 61 4.39 -27.53 -4.49
N GLU A 62 4.13 -28.20 -3.37
CA GLU A 62 2.77 -28.46 -2.90
C GLU A 62 2.02 -27.16 -2.62
N LYS A 63 2.67 -26.19 -1.99
CA LYS A 63 2.11 -24.84 -1.76
C LYS A 63 1.81 -24.15 -3.09
N PHE A 64 2.73 -24.17 -4.04
CA PHE A 64 2.50 -23.62 -5.38
C PHE A 64 1.27 -24.25 -6.06
N LEU A 65 1.18 -25.58 -6.13
CA LEU A 65 0.06 -26.29 -6.74
C LEU A 65 -1.28 -25.96 -6.07
N ASN A 66 -1.31 -25.91 -4.74
CA ASN A 66 -2.48 -25.51 -3.97
C ASN A 66 -2.88 -24.04 -4.22
N LEU A 67 -1.90 -23.16 -4.44
CA LEU A 67 -2.14 -21.74 -4.69
C LEU A 67 -2.79 -21.51 -6.06
N VAL A 68 -2.28 -22.16 -7.11
CA VAL A 68 -2.80 -22.01 -8.48
C VAL A 68 -4.02 -22.88 -8.76
N GLY A 69 -4.24 -23.92 -7.94
CA GLY A 69 -5.42 -24.78 -8.03
C GLY A 69 -5.35 -25.84 -9.12
N ILE A 70 -4.15 -26.33 -9.46
CA ILE A 70 -3.93 -27.36 -10.48
C ILE A 70 -3.29 -28.61 -9.88
N LYS A 71 -3.45 -29.75 -10.55
CA LYS A 71 -2.79 -31.00 -10.16
C LYS A 71 -1.36 -31.08 -10.71
N LYS A 72 -0.52 -31.89 -10.05
CA LYS A 72 0.86 -32.18 -10.50
C LYS A 72 0.91 -32.65 -11.96
N ASP A 73 0.02 -33.56 -12.34
CA ASP A 73 -0.07 -34.06 -13.73
C ASP A 73 -0.40 -32.93 -14.73
N GLU A 74 -1.28 -32.01 -14.34
CA GLU A 74 -1.65 -30.86 -15.16
C GLU A 74 -0.48 -29.88 -15.30
N TRP A 75 0.22 -29.59 -14.20
CA TRP A 75 1.43 -28.76 -14.22
C TRP A 75 2.52 -29.36 -15.12
N SER A 76 2.72 -30.68 -15.05
CA SER A 76 3.67 -31.41 -15.89
C SER A 76 3.30 -31.34 -17.38
N ILE A 77 2.01 -31.46 -17.72
CA ILE A 77 1.52 -31.31 -19.09
C ILE A 77 1.72 -29.87 -19.60
N MET A 78 1.34 -28.86 -18.82
CA MET A 78 1.46 -27.45 -19.19
C MET A 78 2.93 -27.02 -19.37
N THR A 79 3.80 -27.53 -18.51
CA THR A 79 5.26 -27.33 -18.60
C THR A 79 5.81 -27.94 -19.89
N ARG A 80 5.39 -29.18 -20.21
CA ARG A 80 5.75 -29.85 -21.47
C ARG A 80 5.27 -29.08 -22.69
N ASP A 81 4.03 -28.60 -22.68
CA ASP A 81 3.43 -27.90 -23.82
C ASP A 81 4.12 -26.57 -24.14
N PHE A 82 4.89 -25.98 -23.23
CA PHE A 82 5.76 -24.85 -23.56
C PHE A 82 7.01 -25.25 -24.38
N VAL A 83 7.54 -26.45 -24.13
CA VAL A 83 8.85 -26.92 -24.64
C VAL A 83 8.77 -28.03 -25.69
N GLN A 84 7.58 -28.55 -25.98
CA GLN A 84 7.33 -29.59 -26.98
C GLN A 84 5.92 -29.42 -27.57
N ILE A 85 5.78 -28.66 -28.67
CA ILE A 85 4.51 -28.48 -29.39
C ILE A 85 4.51 -29.28 -30.71
N GLU A 86 4.88 -30.57 -30.69
CA GLU A 86 4.53 -31.44 -31.82
C GLU A 86 3.11 -31.96 -31.62
N LYS A 87 2.16 -31.48 -32.44
CA LYS A 87 0.83 -32.09 -32.61
C LYS A 87 0.96 -33.45 -33.32
N ALA A 88 1.66 -34.40 -32.73
CA ALA A 88 1.59 -35.79 -33.16
C ALA A 88 0.23 -36.35 -32.69
N ALA A 89 -0.58 -36.76 -33.66
CA ALA A 89 -1.90 -37.31 -33.45
C ALA A 89 -1.90 -38.52 -32.49
N SER A 90 -2.96 -38.62 -31.68
CA SER A 90 -3.56 -39.84 -31.15
C SER A 90 -2.83 -40.74 -30.12
N THR A 91 -1.92 -40.23 -29.29
CA THR A 91 -1.48 -40.98 -28.08
C THR A 91 -1.55 -40.15 -26.79
N LYS A 92 -1.97 -40.83 -25.70
CA LYS A 92 -2.34 -40.25 -24.39
C LYS A 92 -1.27 -39.28 -23.86
N LYS A 93 -1.76 -38.14 -23.36
CA LYS A 93 -1.04 -37.12 -22.56
C LYS A 93 -0.03 -37.77 -21.60
N THR A 94 1.26 -37.71 -21.94
CA THR A 94 2.37 -37.93 -21.00
C THR A 94 2.98 -36.56 -20.70
N GLY A 95 3.20 -36.25 -19.42
CA GLY A 95 3.76 -34.98 -18.96
C GLY A 95 5.22 -34.75 -19.38
N LEU A 96 5.92 -33.85 -18.71
CA LEU A 96 7.34 -33.58 -18.96
C LEU A 96 8.16 -34.87 -18.75
N ASP A 97 9.00 -35.24 -19.73
CA ASP A 97 9.83 -36.44 -19.63
C ASP A 97 10.79 -36.33 -18.43
N SER A 98 10.94 -37.44 -17.70
CA SER A 98 11.84 -37.59 -16.55
C SER A 98 13.28 -37.10 -16.82
N LYS A 99 13.79 -37.26 -18.05
CA LYS A 99 15.10 -36.78 -18.48
C LYS A 99 15.19 -35.25 -18.42
N TYR A 100 14.16 -34.54 -18.89
CA TYR A 100 14.11 -33.08 -18.85
C TYR A 100 13.84 -32.58 -17.44
N ASN A 101 12.95 -33.24 -16.70
CA ASN A 101 12.69 -32.89 -15.31
C ASN A 101 13.96 -32.96 -14.45
N LYS A 102 14.76 -34.04 -14.59
CA LYS A 102 16.02 -34.19 -13.84
C LYS A 102 17.01 -33.04 -14.07
N LYS A 103 17.02 -32.44 -15.26
CA LYS A 103 17.86 -31.28 -15.55
C LYS A 103 17.40 -30.03 -14.81
N LEU A 104 16.09 -29.83 -14.66
CA LEU A 104 15.53 -28.73 -13.87
C LEU A 104 15.88 -28.89 -12.39
N THR A 105 15.82 -30.11 -11.87
CA THR A 105 16.18 -30.43 -10.48
C THR A 105 17.66 -30.14 -10.17
N ASN A 106 18.55 -30.30 -11.16
CA ASN A 106 19.99 -30.04 -11.01
C ASN A 106 20.38 -28.56 -11.17
N LEU A 107 19.43 -27.64 -11.38
CA LEU A 107 19.72 -26.21 -11.47
C LEU A 107 20.19 -25.65 -10.13
N ASN A 108 21.18 -24.77 -10.19
CA ASN A 108 21.64 -24.05 -9.00
C ASN A 108 20.53 -23.10 -8.48
N PRO A 109 20.07 -23.24 -7.22
CA PRO A 109 19.01 -22.39 -6.68
C PRO A 109 19.42 -20.92 -6.52
N ASN A 110 20.72 -20.62 -6.50
CA ASN A 110 21.23 -19.25 -6.37
C ASN A 110 21.30 -18.50 -7.72
N ILE A 111 20.77 -19.07 -8.80
CA ILE A 111 20.65 -18.36 -10.08
C ILE A 111 19.71 -17.17 -9.89
N SER A 112 20.22 -15.96 -10.17
CA SER A 112 19.43 -14.73 -10.15
C SER A 112 18.59 -14.57 -11.40
N LEU A 113 17.44 -13.90 -11.28
CA LEU A 113 16.56 -13.59 -12.42
C LEU A 113 17.26 -12.69 -13.46
N ARG A 114 18.26 -11.90 -13.05
CA ARG A 114 19.08 -11.06 -13.93
C ARG A 114 19.88 -11.89 -14.94
N ILE A 115 20.32 -13.10 -14.57
CA ILE A 115 21.05 -13.99 -15.48
C ILE A 115 20.14 -14.42 -16.65
N LEU A 116 18.89 -14.75 -16.36
CA LEU A 116 17.87 -15.05 -17.38
C LEU A 116 17.58 -13.82 -18.25
N TYR A 117 17.50 -12.65 -17.62
CA TYR A 117 17.15 -11.40 -18.28
C TYR A 117 18.20 -10.97 -19.31
N ASN A 118 19.47 -10.94 -18.89
CA ASN A 118 20.54 -10.36 -19.71
C ASN A 118 20.85 -11.26 -20.91
N LYS A 119 21.19 -12.55 -20.73
CA LYS A 119 21.35 -13.58 -21.81
C LYS A 119 22.10 -13.08 -23.07
N ASP A 120 22.18 -13.78 -24.20
CA ASP A 120 21.45 -13.43 -25.44
C ASP A 120 20.53 -14.59 -25.85
N THR A 121 20.88 -15.77 -25.39
CA THR A 121 20.25 -17.08 -25.58
C THR A 121 19.74 -17.63 -24.24
N MET A 122 18.90 -18.68 -24.29
CA MET A 122 18.39 -19.37 -23.10
C MET A 122 19.50 -20.27 -22.52
N GLU A 123 20.46 -19.69 -21.81
CA GLU A 123 21.58 -20.41 -21.19
C GLU A 123 21.43 -20.45 -19.68
N LEU A 124 21.17 -21.65 -19.16
CA LEU A 124 21.16 -21.91 -17.73
C LEU A 124 22.12 -23.05 -17.44
N GLU A 125 22.98 -22.86 -16.45
CA GLU A 125 23.96 -23.86 -16.05
C GLU A 125 23.40 -24.71 -14.93
N ASP A 126 23.58 -26.02 -15.04
CA ASP A 126 23.39 -26.93 -13.92
C ASP A 126 24.48 -26.75 -12.85
N SER A 127 24.38 -27.51 -11.76
CA SER A 127 25.36 -27.52 -10.67
C SER A 127 26.80 -27.86 -11.10
N GLU A 128 26.99 -28.43 -12.29
CA GLU A 128 28.29 -28.82 -12.85
C GLU A 128 28.81 -27.81 -13.90
N GLY A 129 28.07 -26.73 -14.16
CA GLY A 129 28.43 -25.69 -15.13
C GLY A 129 28.03 -26.01 -16.57
N ASN A 130 27.21 -27.04 -16.80
CA ASN A 130 26.76 -27.41 -18.14
C ASN A 130 25.47 -26.69 -18.49
N ASN A 131 25.39 -26.13 -19.71
CA ASN A 131 24.16 -25.51 -20.20
C ASN A 131 23.06 -26.56 -20.40
N ILE A 132 21.95 -26.46 -19.66
CA ILE A 132 20.84 -27.42 -19.71
C ILE A 132 20.03 -27.35 -21.01
N PHE A 133 20.17 -26.27 -21.78
CA PHE A 133 19.50 -26.03 -23.07
C PHE A 133 20.45 -26.15 -24.27
N SER A 134 21.53 -26.92 -24.13
CA SER A 134 22.48 -27.13 -25.24
C SER A 134 21.78 -27.80 -26.45
N SER A 135 22.29 -27.57 -27.66
CA SER A 135 21.73 -28.14 -28.89
C SER A 135 21.73 -29.68 -28.92
N SER A 136 22.56 -30.33 -28.11
CA SER A 136 22.58 -31.79 -27.93
C SER A 136 21.44 -32.32 -27.05
N ASP A 137 20.70 -31.44 -26.38
CA ASP A 137 19.74 -31.82 -25.37
C ASP A 137 18.32 -32.03 -25.88
N ASN A 138 18.06 -31.72 -27.16
CA ASN A 138 16.78 -31.90 -27.86
C ASN A 138 15.57 -31.20 -27.19
N TRP A 139 15.79 -30.04 -26.54
CA TRP A 139 14.68 -29.16 -26.17
C TRP A 139 14.05 -28.58 -27.44
N CYS A 140 12.72 -28.66 -27.57
CA CYS A 140 12.00 -28.28 -28.79
C CYS A 140 11.16 -27.02 -28.60
N PHE A 141 11.81 -25.86 -28.59
CA PHE A 141 11.07 -24.60 -28.58
C PHE A 141 10.55 -24.29 -29.99
N GLU A 142 9.23 -24.13 -30.14
CA GLU A 142 8.62 -23.83 -31.42
C GLU A 142 9.10 -22.48 -32.00
N SER A 143 9.44 -22.45 -33.29
CA SER A 143 9.70 -21.24 -34.07
C SER A 143 8.45 -20.87 -34.88
N TYR A 144 7.88 -19.68 -34.66
CA TYR A 144 6.87 -19.12 -35.55
C TYR A 144 7.56 -18.03 -36.39
N SER A 145 7.70 -18.25 -37.70
CA SER A 145 8.49 -17.40 -38.63
C SER A 145 10.01 -17.44 -38.39
N ASN A 146 10.79 -16.57 -39.06
CA ASN A 146 12.27 -16.60 -39.17
C ASN A 146 13.06 -16.44 -37.84
N ASP A 147 12.42 -16.52 -36.67
CA ASP A 147 13.05 -16.41 -35.35
C ASP A 147 13.45 -17.79 -34.80
N ASP A 148 14.64 -17.88 -34.21
CA ASP A 148 15.16 -19.09 -33.56
C ASP A 148 14.38 -19.42 -32.27
N GLY A 149 13.93 -20.67 -32.10
CA GLY A 149 13.04 -21.12 -31.03
C GLY A 149 13.51 -20.77 -29.59
N PRO A 150 14.79 -20.99 -29.24
CA PRO A 150 15.36 -20.58 -27.94
C PRO A 150 15.31 -19.07 -27.69
N ILE A 151 15.46 -18.24 -28.73
CA ILE A 151 15.37 -16.77 -28.60
C ILE A 151 13.94 -16.35 -28.27
N ARG A 152 12.93 -16.96 -28.92
CA ARG A 152 11.51 -16.76 -28.58
C ARG A 152 11.22 -17.15 -27.14
N ALA A 153 11.62 -18.37 -26.75
CA ALA A 153 11.38 -18.89 -25.41
C ALA A 153 11.99 -17.98 -24.33
N LYS A 154 13.21 -17.48 -24.55
CA LYS A 154 13.83 -16.47 -23.68
C LYS A 154 12.96 -15.21 -23.58
N LYS A 155 12.54 -14.63 -24.71
CA LYS A 155 11.70 -13.41 -24.71
C LYS A 155 10.39 -13.62 -23.94
N GLU A 156 9.77 -14.79 -24.09
CA GLU A 156 8.53 -15.13 -23.39
C GLU A 156 8.73 -15.34 -21.89
N ILE A 157 9.85 -15.92 -21.46
CA ILE A 157 10.22 -16.06 -20.06
C ILE A 157 10.62 -14.71 -19.45
N ASN A 158 11.36 -13.88 -20.17
CA ASN A 158 11.64 -12.51 -19.76
C ASN A 158 10.35 -11.72 -19.55
N GLN A 159 9.37 -11.87 -20.44
CA GLN A 159 8.05 -11.26 -20.24
C GLN A 159 7.35 -11.80 -18.98
N VAL A 160 7.50 -13.08 -18.62
CA VAL A 160 6.94 -13.61 -17.36
C VAL A 160 7.66 -13.01 -16.15
N ILE A 161 8.98 -12.88 -16.20
CA ILE A 161 9.77 -12.25 -15.13
C ILE A 161 9.38 -10.78 -14.99
N GLU A 162 9.28 -10.05 -16.09
CA GLU A 162 8.78 -8.67 -16.13
C GLU A 162 7.35 -8.63 -15.60
N ASP A 163 6.43 -9.49 -16.02
CA ASP A 163 5.06 -9.53 -15.51
C ASP A 163 5.01 -9.79 -13.99
N LEU A 164 5.88 -10.65 -13.46
CA LEU A 164 5.98 -10.93 -12.02
C LEU A 164 6.60 -9.76 -11.25
N ILE A 165 7.66 -9.15 -11.79
CA ILE A 165 8.34 -7.99 -11.21
C ILE A 165 7.47 -6.74 -11.32
N ASP A 166 6.71 -6.58 -12.40
CA ASP A 166 5.77 -5.48 -12.63
C ASP A 166 4.54 -5.66 -11.75
N GLU A 167 3.99 -6.87 -11.60
CA GLU A 167 2.99 -7.12 -10.55
C GLU A 167 3.56 -6.83 -9.14
N CYS A 168 4.88 -6.97 -8.94
CA CYS A 168 5.57 -6.49 -7.72
C CYS A 168 5.74 -4.95 -7.68
N ASN A 169 6.08 -4.30 -8.80
CA ASN A 169 6.53 -2.90 -8.90
C ASN A 169 5.41 -1.91 -9.21
N ILE A 170 4.44 -2.26 -10.06
CA ILE A 170 3.17 -1.52 -10.30
C ILE A 170 2.43 -1.27 -8.97
N LYS A 171 2.70 -2.09 -7.94
CA LYS A 171 2.08 -1.99 -6.62
C LYS A 171 2.91 -1.30 -5.54
N ILE A 172 4.16 -0.90 -5.79
CA ILE A 172 4.94 -0.11 -4.82
C ILE A 172 5.19 1.30 -5.37
N THR A 173 4.16 2.13 -5.19
CA THR A 173 4.25 3.55 -5.47
C THR A 173 5.28 4.23 -4.56
N SER A 174 5.90 5.32 -5.04
CA SER A 174 6.91 6.09 -4.30
C SER A 174 6.39 6.54 -2.93
N GLN A 175 5.11 6.91 -2.86
CA GLN A 175 4.36 7.24 -1.65
C GLN A 175 4.45 6.12 -0.61
N TYR A 176 4.22 4.87 -1.03
CA TYR A 176 4.24 3.73 -0.12
C TYR A 176 5.65 3.46 0.42
N LYS A 177 6.70 3.59 -0.41
CA LYS A 177 8.09 3.47 0.04
C LYS A 177 8.44 4.52 1.10
N LEU A 178 8.07 5.78 0.84
CA LEU A 178 8.27 6.89 1.78
C LEU A 178 7.52 6.66 3.09
N LEU A 179 6.27 6.20 3.01
CA LEU A 179 5.47 5.89 4.20
C LEU A 179 6.09 4.77 5.05
N LEU A 180 6.61 3.71 4.42
CA LEU A 180 7.26 2.63 5.15
C LEU A 180 8.57 3.07 5.82
N ALA A 181 9.38 3.87 5.11
CA ALA A 181 10.67 4.33 5.61
C ALA A 181 10.52 5.37 6.73
N ASN A 182 9.61 6.34 6.56
CA ASN A 182 9.49 7.49 7.45
C ASN A 182 8.36 7.35 8.47
N LYS A 183 7.43 6.40 8.30
CA LYS A 183 6.20 6.21 9.11
C LYS A 183 5.24 7.41 9.15
N GLN A 184 5.62 8.55 8.58
CA GLN A 184 4.77 9.70 8.37
C GLN A 184 5.01 10.34 6.99
N LEU A 185 3.93 10.59 6.27
CA LEU A 185 3.94 11.10 4.91
C LEU A 185 2.96 12.27 4.80
N ILE A 186 3.38 13.36 4.16
CA ILE A 186 2.48 14.42 3.70
C ILE A 186 2.35 14.27 2.19
N MET A 187 1.11 14.04 1.74
CA MET A 187 0.71 14.12 0.35
C MET A 187 0.15 15.52 0.11
N HIS A 188 0.84 16.29 -0.73
CA HIS A 188 0.45 17.66 -1.07
C HIS A 188 0.24 17.80 -2.58
N GLY A 189 -0.33 18.91 -3.03
CA GLY A 189 -0.62 19.11 -4.45
C GLY A 189 -1.90 19.88 -4.69
N ALA A 190 -2.22 20.04 -5.98
CA ALA A 190 -3.45 20.64 -6.47
C ALA A 190 -4.72 20.02 -5.85
N PRO A 191 -5.82 20.78 -5.73
CA PRO A 191 -7.10 20.24 -5.29
C PRO A 191 -7.65 19.25 -6.32
N GLY A 192 -8.38 18.22 -5.85
CA GLY A 192 -9.00 17.23 -6.73
C GLY A 192 -8.07 16.17 -7.33
N THR A 193 -6.82 16.08 -6.84
CA THR A 193 -5.85 15.03 -7.25
C THR A 193 -6.00 13.71 -6.48
N GLY A 194 -7.09 13.54 -5.72
CA GLY A 194 -7.42 12.27 -5.07
C GLY A 194 -6.51 11.86 -3.92
N LYS A 195 -5.78 12.80 -3.29
CA LYS A 195 -4.82 12.52 -2.20
C LYS A 195 -5.44 11.72 -1.05
N THR A 196 -6.55 12.21 -0.50
CA THR A 196 -7.29 11.56 0.59
C THR A 196 -7.87 10.22 0.16
N PHE A 197 -8.35 10.12 -1.08
CA PHE A 197 -8.84 8.87 -1.64
C PHE A 197 -7.72 7.81 -1.75
N SER A 198 -6.55 8.17 -2.30
CA SER A 198 -5.38 7.29 -2.39
C SER A 198 -4.88 6.88 -1.00
N ALA A 199 -4.85 7.80 -0.02
CA ALA A 199 -4.50 7.46 1.36
C ALA A 199 -5.41 6.36 1.95
N ILE A 200 -6.73 6.47 1.76
CA ILE A 200 -7.73 5.55 2.32
C ILE A 200 -7.81 4.23 1.56
N TYR A 201 -7.80 4.26 0.23
CA TYR A 201 -8.14 3.10 -0.60
C TYR A 201 -6.92 2.42 -1.21
N GLU A 202 -5.80 3.12 -1.37
CA GLU A 202 -4.60 2.55 -1.96
C GLU A 202 -3.53 2.28 -0.90
N LEU A 203 -3.11 3.32 -0.16
CA LEU A 203 -2.02 3.22 0.80
C LEU A 203 -2.42 2.43 2.04
N ALA A 204 -3.64 2.62 2.57
CA ALA A 204 -4.13 1.82 3.68
C ALA A 204 -4.26 0.33 3.30
N ASP A 205 -4.80 0.02 2.11
CA ASP A 205 -4.95 -1.36 1.65
C ASP A 205 -3.60 -2.08 1.58
N ARG A 206 -2.58 -1.39 1.05
CA ARG A 206 -1.22 -1.92 0.95
C ARG A 206 -0.55 -2.05 2.31
N LEU A 207 -0.63 -1.01 3.15
CA LEU A 207 0.00 -0.99 4.47
C LEU A 207 -0.54 -2.08 5.39
N LEU A 208 -1.85 -2.34 5.31
CA LEU A 208 -2.51 -3.37 6.10
C LEU A 208 -2.44 -4.77 5.45
N ASN A 209 -1.90 -4.85 4.23
CA ASN A 209 -1.87 -6.06 3.40
C ASN A 209 -3.28 -6.66 3.19
N ILE A 210 -4.23 -5.83 2.75
CA ILE A 210 -5.64 -6.21 2.55
C ILE A 210 -6.16 -5.94 1.13
N SER A 211 -5.29 -5.53 0.19
CA SER A 211 -5.68 -5.24 -1.19
C SER A 211 -6.44 -6.38 -1.89
N TYR A 212 -6.21 -7.63 -1.45
CA TYR A 212 -6.83 -8.84 -1.99
C TYR A 212 -8.21 -9.18 -1.43
N LYS A 213 -8.63 -8.49 -0.37
CA LYS A 213 -9.89 -8.77 0.34
C LYS A 213 -11.09 -8.15 -0.37
N THR A 214 -12.30 -8.61 -0.05
CA THR A 214 -13.51 -7.95 -0.56
C THR A 214 -13.65 -6.55 0.07
N GLU A 215 -14.42 -5.67 -0.56
CA GLU A 215 -14.63 -4.31 -0.02
C GLU A 215 -15.31 -4.33 1.36
N GLU A 216 -16.20 -5.28 1.62
CA GLU A 216 -16.80 -5.48 2.95
C GLU A 216 -15.74 -5.88 3.99
N GLU A 217 -14.88 -6.86 3.66
CA GLU A 217 -13.80 -7.27 4.56
C GLU A 217 -12.81 -6.13 4.83
N LYS A 218 -12.43 -5.38 3.79
CA LYS A 218 -11.54 -4.21 3.92
C LYS A 218 -12.15 -3.18 4.86
N LYS A 219 -13.44 -2.91 4.72
CA LYS A 219 -14.16 -1.95 5.56
C LYS A 219 -14.12 -2.35 7.04
N GLU A 220 -14.38 -3.62 7.35
CA GLU A 220 -14.32 -4.10 8.74
C GLU A 220 -12.92 -4.04 9.34
N ILE A 221 -11.89 -4.36 8.55
CA ILE A 221 -10.49 -4.24 8.99
C ILE A 221 -10.12 -2.78 9.24
N LYS A 222 -10.48 -1.88 8.31
CA LYS A 222 -10.18 -0.45 8.41
C LYS A 222 -10.86 0.22 9.59
N LYS A 223 -12.07 -0.18 10.00
CA LYS A 223 -12.72 0.34 11.21
C LYS A 223 -11.84 0.20 12.47
N ILE A 224 -11.04 -0.87 12.52
CA ILE A 224 -10.17 -1.17 13.66
C ILE A 224 -8.80 -0.50 13.48
N GLN A 225 -8.20 -0.66 12.29
CA GLN A 225 -6.79 -0.32 12.07
C GLN A 225 -6.55 1.03 11.40
N VAL A 226 -7.59 1.70 10.90
CA VAL A 226 -7.52 3.02 10.29
C VAL A 226 -8.41 4.00 11.05
N ASP A 227 -7.91 5.21 11.21
CA ASP A 227 -8.71 6.34 11.69
C ASP A 227 -8.40 7.58 10.88
N MET A 228 -9.34 8.52 10.89
CA MET A 228 -9.20 9.75 10.13
C MET A 228 -9.83 10.92 10.85
N VAL A 229 -9.12 12.04 10.83
CA VAL A 229 -9.64 13.35 11.22
C VAL A 229 -9.42 14.35 10.10
N GLN A 230 -10.22 15.41 10.09
CA GLN A 230 -10.02 16.55 9.22
C GLN A 230 -9.73 17.77 10.08
N PHE A 231 -8.60 18.44 9.81
CA PHE A 231 -8.22 19.64 10.53
C PHE A 231 -9.01 20.86 10.04
N HIS A 232 -9.32 21.74 10.99
CA HIS A 232 -9.99 23.01 10.74
C HIS A 232 -9.36 24.10 11.64
N PRO A 233 -9.57 25.40 11.37
CA PRO A 233 -8.87 26.48 12.08
C PRO A 233 -9.02 26.46 13.60
N SER A 234 -10.15 25.96 14.12
CA SER A 234 -10.38 25.85 15.57
C SER A 234 -9.90 24.53 16.19
N TYR A 235 -9.29 23.63 15.42
CA TYR A 235 -8.87 22.31 15.89
C TYR A 235 -7.58 22.47 16.70
N ASP A 236 -7.55 21.98 17.93
CA ASP A 236 -6.44 22.22 18.84
C ASP A 236 -5.93 20.96 19.56
N TYR A 237 -4.95 21.17 20.44
CA TYR A 237 -4.35 20.13 21.26
C TYR A 237 -5.38 19.30 22.04
N THR A 238 -6.42 19.96 22.55
CA THR A 238 -7.44 19.34 23.41
C THR A 238 -8.38 18.41 22.65
N ASP A 239 -8.49 18.59 21.32
CA ASP A 239 -9.21 17.69 20.44
C ASP A 239 -8.35 16.50 19.97
N PHE A 240 -7.03 16.71 19.86
CA PHE A 240 -6.11 15.74 19.26
C PHE A 240 -5.45 14.80 20.28
N ILE A 241 -4.92 15.35 21.37
CA ILE A 241 -4.14 14.60 22.37
C ILE A 241 -4.95 14.37 23.63
N ASP A 242 -5.20 15.38 24.44
CA ASP A 242 -6.07 15.28 25.61
C ASP A 242 -6.53 16.65 26.10
N GLY A 243 -7.72 16.68 26.70
CA GLY A 243 -8.35 17.92 27.10
C GLY A 243 -9.40 17.76 28.19
N ILE A 244 -9.55 18.81 29.00
CA ILE A 244 -10.59 18.88 30.01
C ILE A 244 -11.92 19.23 29.33
N ARG A 245 -12.95 18.43 29.58
CA ARG A 245 -14.31 18.61 29.04
C ARG A 245 -15.35 18.51 30.15
N PRO A 246 -16.49 19.24 30.05
CA PRO A 246 -17.56 19.11 31.03
C PRO A 246 -18.22 17.73 30.95
N ASP A 247 -18.54 17.15 32.11
CA ASP A 247 -19.29 15.91 32.26
C ASP A 247 -20.79 16.21 32.39
N LEU A 248 -21.50 15.98 31.29
CA LEU A 248 -22.95 16.23 31.18
C LEU A 248 -23.80 15.17 31.90
N SER A 249 -23.21 14.07 32.38
CA SER A 249 -23.94 13.00 33.08
C SER A 249 -24.21 13.32 34.55
N SER A 250 -23.47 14.26 35.12
CA SER A 250 -23.58 14.62 36.53
C SER A 250 -24.58 15.76 36.76
N LYS A 251 -25.31 15.74 37.88
CA LYS A 251 -26.30 16.79 38.27
C LYS A 251 -25.66 18.17 38.58
N GLY A 252 -24.37 18.37 38.32
CA GLY A 252 -23.63 19.62 38.53
C GLY A 252 -22.48 19.77 37.53
N LEU A 253 -21.80 20.92 37.51
CA LEU A 253 -20.67 21.13 36.60
C LEU A 253 -19.44 20.38 37.11
N LYS A 254 -19.19 19.18 36.56
CA LYS A 254 -17.94 18.45 36.74
C LYS A 254 -17.12 18.52 35.46
N TYR A 255 -15.81 18.52 35.60
CA TYR A 255 -14.87 18.46 34.51
C TYR A 255 -14.14 17.13 34.55
N MET A 256 -13.96 16.51 33.39
CA MET A 256 -13.20 15.26 33.25
C MET A 256 -12.19 15.41 32.14
N LEU A 257 -11.04 14.76 32.32
CA LEU A 257 -10.09 14.59 31.23
C LEU A 257 -10.69 13.65 30.18
N LYS A 258 -10.50 13.97 28.92
CA LYS A 258 -10.81 13.08 27.80
C LYS A 258 -9.61 12.99 26.88
N ASN A 259 -9.35 11.78 26.38
CA ASN A 259 -8.38 11.59 25.30
C ASN A 259 -8.93 12.19 24.01
N GLY A 260 -8.08 12.91 23.29
CA GLY A 260 -8.34 13.33 21.93
C GLY A 260 -8.23 12.17 20.94
N SER A 261 -8.54 12.46 19.68
CA SER A 261 -8.63 11.44 18.62
C SER A 261 -7.33 10.65 18.44
N PHE A 262 -6.18 11.32 18.46
CA PHE A 262 -4.90 10.69 18.18
C PHE A 262 -4.34 9.92 19.39
N LYS A 263 -4.49 10.46 20.61
CA LYS A 263 -4.13 9.71 21.82
C LYS A 263 -5.00 8.46 21.96
N SER A 264 -6.30 8.57 21.70
CA SER A 264 -7.22 7.44 21.65
C SER A 264 -6.77 6.38 20.64
N PHE A 265 -6.45 6.81 19.41
CA PHE A 265 -5.92 5.92 18.38
C PHE A 265 -4.62 5.20 18.80
N CYS A 266 -3.67 5.93 19.38
CA CYS A 266 -2.41 5.38 19.86
C CYS A 266 -2.61 4.38 20.99
N ARG A 267 -3.60 4.60 21.88
CA ARG A 267 -3.93 3.64 22.95
C ARG A 267 -4.33 2.29 22.38
N ARG A 268 -5.26 2.27 21.41
CA ARG A 268 -5.70 1.03 20.77
C ARG A 268 -4.64 0.39 19.88
N ALA A 269 -3.86 1.18 19.16
CA ALA A 269 -2.82 0.68 18.25
C ALA A 269 -1.59 0.11 18.98
N GLY A 270 -1.18 0.75 20.08
CA GLY A 270 0.05 0.44 20.81
C GLY A 270 -0.12 -0.42 22.06
N VAL A 271 -1.22 -1.16 22.20
CA VAL A 271 -1.57 -1.86 23.45
C VAL A 271 -0.44 -2.76 23.98
N ILE A 272 0.26 -3.47 23.10
CA ILE A 272 1.38 -4.35 23.49
C ILE A 272 2.55 -3.55 24.05
N GLU A 273 2.98 -2.49 23.34
CA GLU A 273 4.06 -1.62 23.81
C GLU A 273 3.68 -0.95 25.15
N ARG A 274 2.43 -0.52 25.30
CA ARG A 274 1.90 0.08 26.54
C ARG A 274 1.95 -0.90 27.72
N ILE A 275 1.57 -2.15 27.51
CA ILE A 275 1.62 -3.20 28.55
C ILE A 275 3.05 -3.45 28.99
N TYR A 276 3.99 -3.56 28.04
CA TYR A 276 5.40 -3.75 28.38
C TYR A 276 6.02 -2.53 29.07
N GLU A 277 5.62 -1.32 28.68
CA GLU A 277 6.07 -0.09 29.36
C GLU A 277 5.58 -0.02 30.81
N ALA A 278 4.40 -0.57 31.08
CA ALA A 278 3.88 -0.73 32.44
C ALA A 278 4.51 -1.90 33.22
N ASP A 279 5.59 -2.49 32.70
CA ASP A 279 6.29 -3.65 33.29
C ASP A 279 5.37 -4.87 33.53
N LYS A 280 4.34 -5.04 32.69
CA LYS A 280 3.40 -6.17 32.72
C LYS A 280 3.68 -7.15 31.58
N SER A 281 3.33 -8.42 31.80
CA SER A 281 3.34 -9.44 30.72
C SER A 281 2.09 -9.30 29.86
N VAL A 282 2.20 -9.58 28.56
CA VAL A 282 1.08 -9.52 27.62
C VAL A 282 0.33 -10.86 27.61
N ASP A 283 -0.95 -10.80 27.92
CA ASP A 283 -1.91 -11.90 27.84
C ASP A 283 -3.33 -11.38 27.56
N THR A 284 -4.32 -12.27 27.48
CA THR A 284 -5.71 -11.86 27.20
C THR A 284 -6.30 -10.94 28.27
N LYS A 285 -5.92 -11.12 29.55
CA LYS A 285 -6.46 -10.36 30.68
C LYS A 285 -5.89 -8.94 30.69
N THR A 286 -4.60 -8.80 30.51
CA THR A 286 -3.92 -7.51 30.43
C THR A 286 -4.34 -6.71 29.19
N ILE A 287 -4.63 -7.37 28.07
CA ILE A 287 -5.26 -6.71 26.92
C ILE A 287 -6.62 -6.11 27.28
N ASP A 288 -7.47 -6.85 28.02
CA ASP A 288 -8.75 -6.31 28.49
C ASP A 288 -8.57 -5.13 29.44
N GLU A 289 -7.61 -5.21 30.36
CA GLU A 289 -7.31 -4.11 31.28
C GLU A 289 -6.86 -2.84 30.55
N PHE A 290 -6.03 -2.95 29.51
CA PHE A 290 -5.47 -1.79 28.79
C PHE A 290 -6.37 -1.21 27.69
N LEU A 291 -7.41 -1.97 27.32
CA LEU A 291 -8.45 -1.59 26.35
C LEU A 291 -9.83 -1.52 27.03
N ASP A 292 -9.86 -1.23 28.32
CA ASP A 292 -11.09 -0.93 29.02
C ASP A 292 -11.75 0.32 28.41
N GLY A 293 -13.07 0.26 28.25
CA GLY A 293 -13.85 1.30 27.56
C GLY A 293 -13.77 1.30 26.02
N GLU A 294 -12.88 0.51 25.40
CA GLU A 294 -12.81 0.37 23.93
C GLU A 294 -13.94 -0.52 23.38
N ASP A 295 -14.15 -0.50 22.07
CA ASP A 295 -15.11 -1.37 21.40
C ASP A 295 -14.69 -2.87 21.48
N ASP A 296 -15.66 -3.76 21.59
CA ASP A 296 -15.42 -5.22 21.65
C ASP A 296 -14.68 -5.74 20.40
N SER A 297 -14.89 -5.14 19.23
CA SER A 297 -14.16 -5.50 18.01
C SER A 297 -12.66 -5.26 18.15
N ILE A 298 -12.24 -4.18 18.80
CA ILE A 298 -10.83 -3.83 19.03
C ILE A 298 -10.21 -4.81 20.04
N ARG A 299 -10.92 -5.09 21.14
CA ARG A 299 -10.47 -6.09 22.14
C ARG A 299 -10.30 -7.46 21.50
N ASN A 300 -11.31 -7.93 20.76
CA ASN A 300 -11.30 -9.23 20.10
C ASN A 300 -10.21 -9.32 19.03
N PHE A 301 -9.96 -8.25 18.29
CA PHE A 301 -8.84 -8.17 17.34
C PHE A 301 -7.51 -8.47 18.03
N TRP A 302 -7.19 -7.77 19.12
CA TRP A 302 -5.92 -7.98 19.83
C TRP A 302 -5.82 -9.35 20.48
N LYS A 303 -6.89 -9.83 21.14
CA LYS A 303 -6.94 -11.19 21.71
C LYS A 303 -6.67 -12.27 20.68
N ASN A 304 -7.17 -12.10 19.45
CA ASN A 304 -6.90 -13.03 18.36
C ASN A 304 -5.48 -12.86 17.80
N LYS A 305 -4.97 -11.62 17.71
CA LYS A 305 -3.62 -11.35 17.20
C LYS A 305 -2.53 -11.92 18.10
N ILE A 306 -2.63 -11.79 19.43
CA ILE A 306 -1.62 -12.33 20.36
C ILE A 306 -1.56 -13.88 20.36
N LYS A 307 -2.56 -14.55 19.78
CA LYS A 307 -2.61 -16.01 19.65
C LYS A 307 -2.03 -16.52 18.33
N LYS A 308 -1.74 -15.66 17.35
CA LYS A 308 -1.16 -16.05 16.04
C LYS A 308 0.33 -16.37 16.18
N ASP A 309 0.79 -17.42 15.52
CA ASP A 309 2.09 -18.06 15.77
C ASP A 309 3.30 -17.14 15.79
N GLU A 310 3.45 -16.20 14.84
CA GLU A 310 4.63 -15.32 14.81
C GLU A 310 4.66 -14.33 15.99
N LEU A 311 3.56 -13.60 16.21
CA LEU A 311 3.48 -12.61 17.29
C LEU A 311 3.45 -13.30 18.67
N LYS A 312 2.81 -14.47 18.76
CA LYS A 312 2.76 -15.28 19.97
C LYS A 312 4.17 -15.67 20.45
N LYS A 313 5.02 -16.17 19.55
CA LYS A 313 6.41 -16.54 19.88
C LYS A 313 7.20 -15.35 20.41
N GLU A 314 7.04 -14.19 19.78
CA GLU A 314 7.73 -12.96 20.22
C GLU A 314 7.24 -12.48 21.58
N ILE A 315 5.91 -12.52 21.82
CA ILE A 315 5.31 -12.20 23.12
C ILE A 315 5.80 -13.15 24.21
N GLU A 316 5.84 -14.46 23.94
CA GLU A 316 6.33 -15.46 24.88
C GLU A 316 7.79 -15.19 25.27
N TYR A 317 8.64 -14.85 24.29
CA TYR A 317 10.03 -14.47 24.53
C TYR A 317 10.15 -13.20 25.37
N ALA A 318 9.40 -12.14 25.04
CA ALA A 318 9.42 -10.88 25.77
C ALA A 318 8.87 -11.02 27.20
N ASN A 319 7.78 -11.75 27.40
CA ASN A 319 7.18 -12.02 28.72
C ASN A 319 8.16 -12.72 29.68
N GLN A 320 8.99 -13.65 29.17
CA GLN A 320 10.04 -14.28 29.99
C GLN A 320 11.05 -13.25 30.53
N LYS A 321 11.37 -12.21 29.75
CA LYS A 321 12.28 -11.14 30.18
C LYS A 321 11.62 -10.19 31.18
N VAL A 322 10.34 -9.86 31.01
CA VAL A 322 9.56 -9.07 31.99
C VAL A 322 9.63 -9.74 33.37
N ASN A 323 9.36 -11.04 33.43
CA ASN A 323 9.41 -11.80 34.68
C ASN A 323 10.83 -11.80 35.30
N LYS A 324 11.89 -11.79 34.48
CA LYS A 324 13.28 -11.68 34.95
C LYS A 324 13.69 -10.27 35.38
N LYS A 325 13.13 -9.22 34.76
CA LYS A 325 13.33 -7.81 35.15
C LYS A 325 12.71 -7.54 36.52
N GLN A 326 11.49 -8.03 36.74
CA GLN A 326 10.86 -8.00 38.07
C GLN A 326 11.71 -8.76 39.11
N ALA A 327 12.44 -9.81 38.69
CA ALA A 327 13.43 -10.53 39.51
C ALA A 327 14.85 -9.88 39.54
N LYS A 328 15.00 -8.62 39.09
CA LYS A 328 16.24 -7.80 39.09
C LYS A 328 17.45 -8.40 38.35
N LYS A 329 17.26 -9.08 37.21
CA LYS A 329 18.35 -9.74 36.45
C LYS A 329 18.64 -9.22 35.04
N VAL A 330 17.87 -8.28 34.49
CA VAL A 330 18.03 -7.76 33.11
C VAL A 330 17.53 -6.31 33.00
N ASP A 331 18.23 -5.47 32.24
CA ASP A 331 17.97 -4.01 32.17
C ASP A 331 17.03 -3.56 31.02
N THR A 332 16.73 -4.38 30.00
CA THR A 332 15.88 -3.94 28.87
C THR A 332 15.02 -5.07 28.29
N ILE A 333 13.72 -4.82 28.14
CA ILE A 333 12.79 -5.68 27.39
C ILE A 333 13.05 -5.42 25.90
N THR A 334 13.60 -6.41 25.19
CA THR A 334 13.74 -6.35 23.73
C THR A 334 12.55 -7.07 23.11
N PHE A 335 11.69 -6.33 22.42
CA PHE A 335 10.55 -6.84 21.66
C PHE A 335 10.67 -6.36 20.21
N ASP A 336 10.57 -7.28 19.25
CA ASP A 336 10.58 -6.94 17.82
C ASP A 336 9.26 -6.30 17.39
N THR A 337 9.24 -4.96 17.37
CA THR A 337 8.08 -4.16 16.96
C THR A 337 7.71 -4.32 15.48
N SER A 338 8.57 -4.93 14.65
CA SER A 338 8.26 -5.19 13.24
C SER A 338 7.12 -6.21 13.09
N LYS A 339 6.92 -7.07 14.08
CA LYS A 339 5.87 -8.11 14.13
C LYS A 339 4.49 -7.58 14.51
N LEU A 340 4.39 -6.32 14.94
CA LEU A 340 3.11 -5.71 15.30
C LEU A 340 2.25 -5.45 14.05
N PRO A 341 0.92 -5.65 14.15
CA PRO A 341 0.00 -5.24 13.09
C PRO A 341 0.09 -3.72 12.88
N LYS A 342 0.05 -3.28 11.63
CA LYS A 342 0.15 -1.85 11.27
C LYS A 342 -1.19 -1.14 11.53
N PHE A 343 -1.10 0.13 11.90
CA PHE A 343 -2.23 1.02 12.12
C PHE A 343 -1.99 2.32 11.37
N LEU A 344 -3.02 2.91 10.76
CA LEU A 344 -2.90 4.14 9.97
C LEU A 344 -3.80 5.24 10.52
N PHE A 345 -3.22 6.42 10.75
CA PHE A 345 -3.94 7.61 11.12
C PHE A 345 -3.86 8.64 9.99
N ILE A 346 -5.00 9.06 9.46
CA ILE A 346 -5.08 10.02 8.35
C ILE A 346 -5.48 11.38 8.90
N ILE A 347 -4.74 12.43 8.53
CA ILE A 347 -5.02 13.82 8.88
C ILE A 347 -5.31 14.57 7.59
N ASP A 348 -6.58 14.73 7.28
CA ASP A 348 -7.00 15.48 6.11
C ASP A 348 -6.98 16.98 6.37
N GLU A 349 -6.64 17.74 5.34
CA GLU A 349 -6.43 19.19 5.42
C GLU A 349 -5.48 19.59 6.56
N ILE A 350 -4.38 18.84 6.72
CA ILE A 350 -3.44 18.96 7.86
C ILE A 350 -2.92 20.40 8.06
N ASN A 351 -2.89 21.17 6.99
CA ASN A 351 -2.38 22.53 6.95
C ASN A 351 -3.43 23.60 7.35
N ARG A 352 -4.66 23.20 7.69
CA ARG A 352 -5.75 24.10 8.14
C ARG A 352 -5.84 24.31 9.65
N ALA A 353 -4.92 23.71 10.42
CA ALA A 353 -4.77 23.96 11.85
C ALA A 353 -3.31 24.29 12.18
N GLU A 354 -3.08 24.94 13.31
CA GLU A 354 -1.72 25.27 13.78
C GLU A 354 -1.05 24.00 14.32
N ILE A 355 -0.42 23.23 13.44
CA ILE A 355 0.09 21.88 13.73
C ILE A 355 1.02 21.86 14.94
N SER A 356 1.86 22.87 15.10
CA SER A 356 2.76 23.00 16.26
C SER A 356 1.99 23.05 17.58
N LYS A 357 0.86 23.74 17.60
CA LYS A 357 -0.01 23.82 18.77
C LYS A 357 -0.82 22.54 18.95
N VAL A 358 -1.34 21.96 17.86
CA VAL A 358 -2.13 20.71 17.89
C VAL A 358 -1.30 19.53 18.41
N LEU A 359 -0.06 19.40 17.95
CA LEU A 359 0.83 18.31 18.35
C LEU A 359 1.54 18.56 19.68
N GLY A 360 1.70 19.82 20.08
CA GLY A 360 2.38 20.21 21.31
C GLY A 360 3.74 19.51 21.50
N GLU A 361 3.85 18.84 22.63
CA GLU A 361 4.95 17.99 23.06
C GLU A 361 5.06 16.63 22.34
N THR A 362 3.98 16.08 21.78
CA THR A 362 4.02 14.83 20.97
C THR A 362 4.85 14.95 19.70
N MET A 363 5.17 16.19 19.29
CA MET A 363 6.19 16.49 18.28
C MET A 363 7.50 15.75 18.51
N TYR A 364 7.89 15.52 19.76
CA TYR A 364 9.12 14.82 20.11
C TYR A 364 9.08 13.35 19.66
N CYS A 365 8.01 12.63 19.96
CA CYS A 365 7.86 11.21 19.64
C CYS A 365 7.34 10.91 18.22
N LEU A 366 7.15 11.95 17.40
CA LEU A 366 6.72 11.79 16.01
C LEU A 366 7.85 11.20 15.14
N ASP A 367 9.09 11.58 15.43
CA ASP A 367 10.28 11.06 14.75
C ASP A 367 10.38 9.52 14.95
N PRO A 368 10.57 8.72 13.89
CA PRO A 368 10.58 7.26 13.99
C PRO A 368 11.58 6.69 14.99
N ASP A 369 12.71 7.38 15.20
CA ASP A 369 13.76 6.97 16.15
C ASP A 369 13.35 7.17 17.62
N TYR A 370 12.39 8.06 17.85
CA TYR A 370 11.82 8.41 19.16
C TYR A 370 10.40 7.85 19.32
N ARG A 371 10.03 6.76 18.63
CA ARG A 371 8.77 6.07 18.87
C ARG A 371 8.88 5.03 20.00
N GLY A 372 7.72 4.61 20.51
CA GLY A 372 7.68 3.67 21.63
C GLY A 372 8.25 4.28 22.92
N GLN A 373 8.77 3.42 23.81
CA GLN A 373 9.33 3.80 25.10
C GLN A 373 10.35 4.95 25.03
N LYS A 374 11.21 4.97 24.01
CA LYS A 374 12.29 5.97 23.86
C LYS A 374 11.76 7.41 23.74
N GLY A 375 10.55 7.56 23.19
CA GLY A 375 9.89 8.85 23.04
C GLY A 375 8.90 9.20 24.13
N ALA A 376 8.83 8.43 25.22
CA ALA A 376 7.81 8.63 26.22
C ALA A 376 7.91 10.02 26.87
N ILE A 377 6.83 10.78 26.75
CA ILE A 377 6.68 12.17 27.22
C ILE A 377 5.48 12.30 28.15
N SER A 378 5.49 13.29 29.04
CA SER A 378 4.30 13.66 29.81
C SER A 378 3.47 14.65 29.01
N THR A 379 2.19 14.34 28.78
CA THR A 379 1.24 15.26 28.14
C THR A 379 0.88 16.41 29.08
N GLN A 380 0.34 17.51 28.54
CA GLN A 380 -0.06 18.67 29.35
C GLN A 380 -0.95 18.32 30.56
N TYR A 381 -1.82 17.31 30.40
CA TYR A 381 -2.78 16.89 31.43
C TYR A 381 -2.46 15.52 32.06
N SER A 382 -1.23 15.00 31.92
CA SER A 382 -0.88 13.64 32.39
C SER A 382 -1.14 13.45 33.90
N ALA A 383 -0.95 14.49 34.71
CA ALA A 383 -1.21 14.47 36.15
C ALA A 383 -2.70 14.32 36.51
N LEU A 384 -3.62 14.51 35.55
CA LEU A 384 -5.07 14.37 35.72
C LEU A 384 -5.60 13.07 35.11
N ALA A 385 -4.71 12.16 34.69
CA ALA A 385 -5.09 10.91 34.06
C ALA A 385 -5.93 10.03 35.01
N THR A 386 -7.02 9.48 34.48
CA THR A 386 -7.87 8.50 35.15
C THR A 386 -7.64 7.12 34.52
N LYS A 387 -8.25 6.07 35.08
CA LYS A 387 -8.22 4.72 34.46
C LYS A 387 -8.68 4.71 33.01
N GLU A 388 -9.68 5.52 32.69
CA GLU A 388 -10.23 5.63 31.33
C GLU A 388 -9.28 6.37 30.38
N THR A 389 -8.46 7.30 30.90
CA THR A 389 -7.60 8.15 30.07
C THR A 389 -6.10 7.81 30.09
N LEU A 390 -5.62 7.05 31.07
CA LEU A 390 -4.19 6.76 31.28
C LEU A 390 -3.58 5.97 30.13
N PHE A 391 -2.46 6.43 29.60
CA PHE A 391 -1.76 5.73 28.53
C PHE A 391 -0.96 4.53 29.05
N ILE A 392 -0.21 4.68 30.15
CA ILE A 392 0.63 3.59 30.71
C ILE A 392 0.14 3.14 32.10
N SER A 393 0.16 4.04 33.09
CA SER A 393 -0.16 3.72 34.48
C SER A 393 -0.57 4.97 35.27
N GLU A 394 -1.19 4.78 36.44
CA GLU A 394 -1.63 5.89 37.31
C GLU A 394 -0.46 6.65 37.95
N ASP A 395 0.62 5.95 38.31
CA ASP A 395 1.75 6.55 39.04
C ASP A 395 2.72 7.33 38.13
N ASN A 396 2.75 7.01 36.83
CA ASN A 396 3.68 7.59 35.87
C ASN A 396 3.09 7.56 34.45
N ASP A 397 2.01 8.32 34.24
CA ASP A 397 1.40 8.38 32.92
C ASP A 397 2.28 9.15 31.93
N LYS A 398 2.76 8.45 30.91
CA LYS A 398 3.46 9.02 29.76
C LYS A 398 2.82 8.56 28.47
N PHE A 399 2.86 9.43 27.49
CA PHE A 399 2.42 9.16 26.13
C PHE A 399 3.61 8.89 25.22
N PHE A 400 3.43 8.03 24.23
CA PHE A 400 4.32 7.90 23.09
C PHE A 400 3.53 7.50 21.86
N ILE A 401 4.06 7.78 20.67
CA ILE A 401 3.51 7.26 19.42
C ILE A 401 4.01 5.81 19.25
N PRO A 402 3.10 4.82 19.15
CA PRO A 402 3.49 3.42 18.97
C PRO A 402 4.29 3.18 17.70
N SER A 403 5.17 2.17 17.74
CA SER A 403 6.07 1.82 16.65
C SER A 403 5.33 1.33 15.39
N ASN A 404 4.11 0.84 15.55
CA ASN A 404 3.25 0.28 14.52
C ASN A 404 2.19 1.26 13.96
N VAL A 405 2.13 2.49 14.45
CA VAL A 405 1.28 3.56 13.89
C VAL A 405 1.95 4.15 12.65
N TYR A 406 1.17 4.58 11.66
CA TYR A 406 1.61 5.29 10.47
C TYR A 406 0.73 6.52 10.32
N ILE A 407 1.26 7.62 9.81
CA ILE A 407 0.53 8.87 9.67
C ILE A 407 0.56 9.31 8.22
N ILE A 408 -0.60 9.62 7.64
CA ILE A 408 -0.68 10.30 6.34
C ILE A 408 -1.41 11.62 6.53
N GLY A 409 -0.72 12.72 6.25
CA GLY A 409 -1.32 14.04 6.12
C GLY A 409 -1.66 14.32 4.66
N THR A 410 -2.81 14.93 4.39
CA THR A 410 -3.16 15.43 3.06
C THR A 410 -3.38 16.94 3.12
N MET A 411 -2.86 17.67 2.13
CA MET A 411 -3.01 19.13 2.06
C MET A 411 -3.16 19.65 0.64
N ASN A 412 -3.88 20.75 0.48
CA ASN A 412 -3.92 21.52 -0.76
C ASN A 412 -2.92 22.67 -0.70
N ASP A 413 -2.12 22.84 -1.75
CA ASP A 413 -1.01 23.80 -1.77
C ASP A 413 -1.45 25.26 -1.88
N ILE A 414 -2.66 25.50 -2.40
CA ILE A 414 -3.15 26.84 -2.76
C ILE A 414 -4.17 27.41 -1.77
N ASP A 415 -4.54 26.66 -0.73
CA ASP A 415 -5.49 27.14 0.25
C ASP A 415 -4.93 28.41 0.92
N ARG A 416 -5.74 29.48 0.96
CA ARG A 416 -5.29 30.81 1.39
C ARG A 416 -5.18 30.97 2.91
N SER A 417 -5.83 30.07 3.66
CA SER A 417 -5.90 30.07 5.13
C SER A 417 -5.05 28.95 5.72
N VAL A 418 -3.82 28.83 5.23
CA VAL A 418 -2.93 27.71 5.53
C VAL A 418 -1.87 28.13 6.51
N GLU A 419 -1.71 27.31 7.56
CA GLU A 419 -0.62 27.45 8.52
C GLU A 419 0.70 26.99 7.90
N VAL A 420 1.75 27.76 8.14
CA VAL A 420 3.08 27.46 7.59
C VAL A 420 3.73 26.37 8.44
N PHE A 421 4.06 25.25 7.81
CA PHE A 421 4.87 24.22 8.44
C PHE A 421 6.27 24.75 8.78
N ASP A 422 6.59 24.76 10.07
CA ASP A 422 7.94 24.98 10.57
C ASP A 422 8.91 23.92 10.02
N PHE A 423 10.17 24.31 9.87
CA PHE A 423 11.30 23.47 9.52
C PHE A 423 11.44 22.23 10.41
N ALA A 424 11.13 22.33 11.72
CA ALA A 424 11.15 21.17 12.61
C ALA A 424 10.13 20.10 12.19
N LEU A 425 8.91 20.50 11.81
CA LEU A 425 7.89 19.60 11.29
C LEU A 425 8.27 19.04 9.93
N ARG A 426 8.76 19.90 9.03
CA ARG A 426 9.16 19.48 7.67
C ARG A 426 10.16 18.33 7.68
N ARG A 427 11.10 18.31 8.63
CA ARG A 427 12.09 17.22 8.78
C ARG A 427 11.49 15.91 9.29
N ARG A 428 10.37 15.96 10.00
CA ARG A 428 9.75 14.76 10.58
C ARG A 428 8.85 14.06 9.57
N PHE A 429 8.27 14.76 8.61
CA PHE A 429 7.45 14.15 7.55
C PHE A 429 8.26 13.90 6.27
N ALA A 430 8.01 12.78 5.61
CA ALA A 430 8.30 12.67 4.19
C ALA A 430 7.28 13.51 3.39
N TRP A 431 7.71 14.14 2.30
CA TRP A 431 6.84 14.95 1.45
C TRP A 431 6.73 14.31 0.09
N TYR A 432 5.50 14.18 -0.40
CA TYR A 432 5.22 13.68 -1.73
C TYR A 432 4.21 14.60 -2.42
N GLU A 433 4.64 15.16 -3.54
CA GLU A 433 3.79 15.97 -4.40
C GLU A 433 2.95 15.06 -5.30
N VAL A 434 1.63 15.23 -5.29
CA VAL A 434 0.69 14.54 -6.17
C VAL A 434 0.29 15.48 -7.29
N LYS A 435 0.88 15.28 -8.47
CA LYS A 435 0.63 16.12 -9.65
C LYS A 435 -0.64 15.70 -10.38
N ALA A 436 -1.43 16.68 -10.82
CA ALA A 436 -2.70 16.43 -11.51
C ALA A 436 -2.54 15.59 -12.78
N GLU A 437 -1.45 15.78 -13.53
CA GLU A 437 -1.18 15.00 -14.74
C GLU A 437 -0.81 13.55 -14.43
N GLU A 438 -0.05 13.29 -13.37
CA GLU A 438 0.39 11.93 -12.98
C GLU A 438 -0.78 11.03 -12.56
N VAL A 439 -1.77 11.61 -11.87
CA VAL A 439 -2.95 10.86 -11.38
C VAL A 439 -4.13 10.89 -12.35
N LYS A 440 -4.00 11.57 -13.49
CA LYS A 440 -5.10 11.80 -14.44
C LYS A 440 -5.76 10.52 -14.90
N ASP A 441 -4.99 9.63 -15.50
CA ASP A 441 -5.54 8.41 -16.11
C ASP A 441 -6.08 7.47 -15.04
N ILE A 442 -5.34 7.30 -13.93
CA ILE A 442 -5.72 6.45 -12.80
C ILE A 442 -7.07 6.90 -12.23
N ILE A 443 -7.25 8.19 -11.97
CA ILE A 443 -8.49 8.71 -11.38
C ILE A 443 -9.65 8.62 -12.37
N LEU A 444 -9.46 9.04 -13.62
CA LEU A 444 -10.52 9.01 -14.63
C LEU A 444 -11.00 7.56 -14.90
N THR A 445 -10.09 6.61 -15.06
CA THR A 445 -10.42 5.19 -15.22
C THR A 445 -11.08 4.60 -13.97
N SER A 446 -10.59 4.93 -12.77
CA SER A 446 -11.22 4.48 -11.51
C SER A 446 -12.65 4.98 -11.34
N MET A 447 -13.00 6.10 -11.96
CA MET A 447 -14.34 6.68 -11.98
C MET A 447 -15.15 6.26 -13.22
N GLU A 448 -14.65 5.26 -13.96
CA GLU A 448 -15.26 4.62 -15.13
C GLU A 448 -15.48 5.56 -16.33
N ILE A 449 -14.72 6.65 -16.42
CA ILE A 449 -14.86 7.64 -17.50
C ILE A 449 -14.43 7.05 -18.85
N ASP A 450 -13.42 6.20 -18.86
CA ASP A 450 -12.97 5.45 -20.05
C ASP A 450 -14.07 4.56 -20.65
N ARG A 451 -14.95 4.01 -19.81
CA ARG A 451 -16.08 3.18 -20.26
C ARG A 451 -17.26 4.01 -20.75
N VAL A 452 -17.42 5.21 -20.20
CA VAL A 452 -18.47 6.16 -20.56
C VAL A 452 -18.15 6.80 -21.92
N PHE A 453 -16.87 7.05 -22.22
CA PHE A 453 -16.40 7.69 -23.45
C PHE A 453 -15.57 6.71 -24.28
N ALA A 454 -16.13 6.17 -25.37
CA ALA A 454 -15.38 5.28 -26.26
C ALA A 454 -14.34 6.06 -27.10
N SER A 455 -14.78 6.83 -28.11
CA SER A 455 -13.88 7.57 -29.02
C SER A 455 -13.36 8.89 -28.45
N ASP A 456 -14.09 9.48 -27.51
CA ASP A 456 -13.87 10.87 -27.09
C ASP A 456 -12.97 10.98 -25.84
N TYR A 457 -12.56 9.86 -25.24
CA TYR A 457 -11.76 9.84 -24.02
C TYR A 457 -10.38 10.46 -24.21
N GLU A 458 -9.70 10.14 -25.32
CA GLU A 458 -8.38 10.72 -25.64
C GLU A 458 -8.46 12.23 -25.88
N ASP A 459 -9.48 12.70 -26.61
CA ASP A 459 -9.74 14.14 -26.79
C ASP A 459 -9.98 14.82 -25.43
N TYR A 460 -10.77 14.21 -24.55
CA TYR A 460 -11.04 14.78 -23.23
C TYR A 460 -9.78 14.91 -22.38
N LYS A 461 -8.89 13.90 -22.39
CA LYS A 461 -7.61 13.93 -21.68
C LYS A 461 -6.68 15.03 -22.19
N GLU A 462 -6.61 15.22 -23.51
CA GLU A 462 -5.79 16.29 -24.10
C GLU A 462 -6.36 17.67 -23.76
N ARG A 463 -7.69 17.82 -23.70
CA ARG A 463 -8.34 19.07 -23.27
C ARG A 463 -8.08 19.40 -21.81
N ILE A 464 -8.12 18.42 -20.91
CA ILE A 464 -7.76 18.60 -19.50
C ILE A 464 -6.31 19.09 -19.38
N LYS A 465 -5.40 18.45 -20.12
CA LYS A 465 -3.98 18.82 -20.17
C LYS A 465 -3.77 20.23 -20.72
N ALA A 466 -4.44 20.59 -21.80
CA ALA A 466 -4.40 21.93 -22.39
C ALA A 466 -4.94 22.99 -21.42
N LEU A 467 -6.04 22.71 -20.72
CA LEU A 467 -6.59 23.60 -19.70
C LEU A 467 -5.59 23.83 -18.57
N ASN A 468 -5.03 22.77 -17.98
CA ASN A 468 -4.02 22.91 -16.91
C ASN A 468 -2.76 23.65 -17.39
N LYS A 469 -2.33 23.42 -18.64
CA LYS A 469 -1.23 24.19 -19.24
C LYS A 469 -1.58 25.67 -19.40
N SER A 470 -2.82 26.00 -19.70
CA SER A 470 -3.31 27.39 -19.82
C SER A 470 -3.40 28.09 -18.47
N ILE A 471 -3.72 27.37 -17.38
CA ILE A 471 -3.61 27.89 -16.01
C ILE A 471 -2.18 28.38 -15.74
N THR A 472 -1.17 27.60 -16.11
CA THR A 472 0.23 28.01 -15.92
C THR A 472 0.64 29.14 -16.87
N ASN A 473 0.33 29.00 -18.16
CA ASN A 473 0.87 29.88 -19.18
C ASN A 473 0.11 31.20 -19.32
N ASP A 474 -1.22 31.14 -19.30
CA ASP A 474 -2.09 32.28 -19.61
C ASP A 474 -2.52 32.98 -18.32
N LEU A 475 -2.90 32.20 -17.29
CA LEU A 475 -3.20 32.75 -15.96
C LEU A 475 -1.94 33.03 -15.13
N LYS A 476 -0.74 32.72 -15.63
CA LYS A 476 0.56 32.94 -14.96
C LYS A 476 0.56 32.47 -13.50
N LEU A 477 -0.06 31.31 -13.27
CA LEU A 477 -0.10 30.63 -11.98
C LEU A 477 0.92 29.48 -11.97
N THR A 478 1.20 28.92 -10.80
CA THR A 478 2.07 27.75 -10.66
C THR A 478 1.29 26.45 -10.87
N GLU A 479 1.99 25.31 -11.00
CA GLU A 479 1.35 23.98 -11.15
C GLU A 479 0.47 23.60 -9.96
N HIS A 480 0.69 24.19 -8.78
CA HIS A 480 -0.15 24.02 -7.59
C HIS A 480 -1.61 24.48 -7.81
N TYR A 481 -1.85 25.36 -8.79
CA TYR A 481 -3.19 25.83 -9.19
C TYR A 481 -3.82 24.95 -10.28
N HIS A 482 -3.18 23.87 -10.72
CA HIS A 482 -3.83 22.94 -11.63
C HIS A 482 -5.12 22.40 -11.00
N LEU A 483 -6.06 22.03 -11.85
CA LEU A 483 -7.28 21.35 -11.41
C LEU A 483 -7.05 19.85 -11.53
N GLY A 484 -7.32 19.14 -10.44
CA GLY A 484 -7.18 17.70 -10.42
C GLY A 484 -8.28 16.96 -11.20
N PRO A 485 -8.03 15.70 -11.59
CA PRO A 485 -8.91 14.92 -12.46
C PRO A 485 -10.31 14.69 -11.90
N ALA A 486 -10.47 14.73 -10.56
CA ALA A 486 -11.77 14.51 -9.91
C ALA A 486 -12.81 15.58 -10.28
N TYR A 487 -12.40 16.81 -10.61
CA TYR A 487 -13.32 17.84 -11.10
C TYR A 487 -13.87 17.49 -12.49
N PHE A 488 -13.02 16.92 -13.34
CA PHE A 488 -13.35 16.54 -14.72
C PHE A 488 -14.15 15.25 -14.80
N ALA A 489 -13.94 14.31 -13.86
CA ALA A 489 -14.70 13.07 -13.79
C ALA A 489 -16.21 13.29 -13.55
N LYS A 490 -16.62 14.47 -13.10
CA LYS A 490 -18.03 14.85 -12.95
C LYS A 490 -18.78 14.93 -14.29
N ILE A 491 -18.08 14.86 -15.43
CA ILE A 491 -18.70 14.76 -16.75
C ILE A 491 -19.66 13.57 -16.88
N LYS A 492 -19.44 12.49 -16.10
CA LYS A 492 -20.34 11.33 -16.06
C LYS A 492 -21.77 11.63 -15.62
N PHE A 493 -22.00 12.78 -14.97
CA PHE A 493 -23.35 13.23 -14.60
C PHE A 493 -24.08 13.93 -15.75
N TYR A 494 -23.36 14.31 -16.80
CA TYR A 494 -23.89 15.10 -17.91
C TYR A 494 -23.81 14.37 -19.25
N PHE A 495 -23.11 13.24 -19.30
CA PHE A 495 -22.96 12.41 -20.47
C PHE A 495 -23.47 11.01 -20.17
N SER A 496 -24.42 10.55 -20.97
CA SER A 496 -24.94 9.18 -20.89
C SER A 496 -25.27 8.66 -22.28
N LYS A 497 -25.56 7.36 -22.41
CA LYS A 497 -26.03 6.78 -23.69
C LYS A 497 -27.31 7.45 -24.21
N ASP A 498 -28.15 7.93 -23.29
CA ASP A 498 -29.41 8.60 -23.60
C ASP A 498 -29.22 10.10 -23.92
N ASN A 499 -28.09 10.69 -23.54
CA ASN A 499 -27.70 12.05 -23.89
C ASN A 499 -26.21 12.12 -24.26
N PRO A 500 -25.84 11.72 -25.50
CA PRO A 500 -24.46 11.61 -25.95
C PRO A 500 -23.86 12.95 -26.40
N ASN A 501 -24.43 14.10 -25.99
CA ASN A 501 -23.93 15.40 -26.41
C ASN A 501 -22.66 15.78 -25.63
N TYR A 502 -21.50 15.33 -26.15
CA TYR A 502 -20.20 15.56 -25.52
C TYR A 502 -19.87 17.04 -25.30
N LYS A 503 -20.22 17.91 -26.26
CA LYS A 503 -20.01 19.36 -26.13
C LYS A 503 -20.85 19.94 -24.98
N GLU A 504 -22.14 19.63 -24.93
CA GLU A 504 -23.03 20.10 -23.86
C GLU A 504 -22.59 19.55 -22.48
N ALA A 505 -22.11 18.31 -22.42
CA ALA A 505 -21.56 17.74 -21.20
C ALA A 505 -20.34 18.54 -20.70
N ARG A 506 -19.42 18.91 -21.59
CA ARG A 506 -18.27 19.78 -21.26
C ARG A 506 -18.69 21.18 -20.84
N GLU A 507 -19.70 21.76 -21.49
CA GLU A 507 -20.30 23.05 -21.08
C GLU A 507 -20.82 22.98 -19.64
N LYS A 508 -21.53 21.89 -19.28
CA LYS A 508 -22.03 21.68 -17.91
C LYS A 508 -20.90 21.46 -16.91
N VAL A 509 -19.84 20.74 -17.28
CA VAL A 509 -18.64 20.60 -16.43
C VAL A 509 -18.03 21.96 -16.15
N TRP A 510 -17.82 22.76 -17.20
CA TRP A 510 -17.26 24.10 -17.07
C TRP A 510 -18.11 24.99 -16.16
N ASN A 511 -19.39 25.15 -16.49
CA ASN A 511 -20.29 26.09 -15.84
C ASN A 511 -20.52 25.74 -14.36
N ASN A 512 -20.61 24.45 -14.03
CA ASN A 512 -21.00 24.00 -12.69
C ASN A 512 -19.81 23.70 -11.77
N HIS A 513 -18.61 23.42 -12.31
CA HIS A 513 -17.49 22.92 -11.50
C HIS A 513 -16.16 23.64 -11.69
N LEU A 514 -15.91 24.28 -12.84
CA LEU A 514 -14.59 24.86 -13.14
C LEU A 514 -14.59 26.39 -13.07
N SER A 515 -15.61 27.05 -13.63
CA SER A 515 -15.67 28.50 -13.79
C SER A 515 -15.43 29.26 -12.48
N GLN A 516 -16.19 28.92 -11.43
CA GLN A 516 -16.11 29.58 -10.13
C GLN A 516 -14.73 29.45 -9.47
N ILE A 517 -14.05 28.31 -9.68
CA ILE A 517 -12.71 28.08 -9.12
C ILE A 517 -11.68 28.96 -9.84
N LEU A 518 -11.71 28.97 -11.17
CA LEU A 518 -10.80 29.78 -11.98
C LEU A 518 -11.02 31.28 -11.74
N ASP A 519 -12.26 31.71 -11.62
CA ASP A 519 -12.60 33.11 -11.28
C ASP A 519 -12.01 33.50 -9.92
N GLU A 520 -12.09 32.62 -8.92
CA GLU A 520 -11.50 32.88 -7.61
C GLU A 520 -9.95 32.89 -7.66
N TYR A 521 -9.32 32.07 -8.50
CA TYR A 521 -7.86 32.06 -8.68
C TYR A 521 -7.31 33.38 -9.22
N VAL A 522 -8.06 34.03 -10.10
CA VAL A 522 -7.66 35.30 -10.72
C VAL A 522 -8.38 36.51 -10.15
N LYS A 523 -9.12 36.35 -9.05
CA LYS A 523 -9.81 37.45 -8.38
C LYS A 523 -8.87 38.60 -8.09
N GLY A 524 -9.22 39.78 -8.58
CA GLY A 524 -8.38 40.98 -8.47
C GLY A 524 -7.18 41.04 -9.42
N LYS A 525 -6.97 40.05 -10.30
CA LYS A 525 -5.89 40.01 -11.30
C LYS A 525 -6.35 40.40 -12.72
N GLY A 526 -7.65 40.61 -12.94
CA GLY A 526 -8.19 41.13 -14.20
C GLY A 526 -8.09 40.21 -15.41
N ARG A 527 -8.09 38.87 -15.22
CA ARG A 527 -7.83 37.88 -16.29
C ARG A 527 -9.07 37.17 -16.82
N HIS A 528 -10.16 37.90 -16.95
CA HIS A 528 -11.44 37.32 -17.38
C HIS A 528 -11.41 36.91 -18.87
N VAL A 529 -10.65 37.63 -19.71
CA VAL A 529 -10.51 37.30 -21.14
C VAL A 529 -9.77 35.97 -21.32
N GLU A 530 -8.73 35.74 -20.54
CA GLU A 530 -7.99 34.48 -20.55
C GLU A 530 -8.86 33.32 -20.08
N ILE A 531 -9.68 33.51 -19.04
CA ILE A 531 -10.65 32.49 -18.61
C ILE A 531 -11.64 32.16 -19.74
N GLU A 532 -12.10 33.15 -20.48
CA GLU A 532 -13.01 32.94 -21.62
C GLU A 532 -12.31 32.19 -22.77
N ASN A 533 -11.03 32.47 -23.04
CA ASN A 533 -10.25 31.70 -24.01
C ASN A 533 -10.07 30.24 -23.58
N ILE A 534 -9.78 30.00 -22.29
CA ILE A 534 -9.67 28.65 -21.71
C ILE A 534 -11.01 27.93 -21.82
N LYS A 535 -12.12 28.60 -21.52
CA LYS A 535 -13.48 28.08 -21.68
C LYS A 535 -13.71 27.59 -23.10
N ASN A 536 -13.44 28.44 -24.08
CA ASN A 536 -13.65 28.14 -25.48
C ASN A 536 -12.80 26.96 -25.93
N SER A 537 -11.51 26.91 -25.57
CA SER A 537 -10.63 25.78 -25.87
C SER A 537 -11.05 24.47 -25.17
N PHE A 538 -11.68 24.55 -23.99
CA PHE A 538 -12.15 23.36 -23.28
C PHE A 538 -13.45 22.81 -23.87
N ILE A 539 -14.33 23.67 -24.40
CA ILE A 539 -15.67 23.31 -24.90
C ILE A 539 -15.71 23.03 -26.41
N LEU A 540 -15.00 23.82 -27.23
CA LEU A 540 -14.95 23.69 -28.69
C LEU A 540 -13.82 22.77 -29.08
#